data_AF-A0A8D5G3N6-F1
#
_entry.id   AF-A0A8D5G3N6-F1
#
_cell.length_a   1.000
_cell.length_b   1.000
_cell.length_c   1.000
_cell.angle_alpha   90.00
_cell.angle_beta   90.00
_cell.angle_gamma   90.00
#
_symmetry.space_group_name_H-M   'P 1'
#
loop_
_entity.id
_entity.type
_entity.pdbx_description
1 polymer ?
#
loop_
_entity_poly.entity_id
_entity_poly.type
_entity_poly.pdbx_seq_one_letter_code
_entity_poly.pdbx_strand_id
1 'polypeptide(L)'
;MKVSTVNHSRSISWFGIIGSLAALVHYCVAVSLEGFVHISPAYSNIAGFVLAFPVSYFGHSKLSFANHQSTHQQALPKFFAVALAGFIANQILVLSLMYVFKLPFWLVLSVVMVIVAISSYLLSRFWAFKSK
;
A
#
# COMPACT_ATOMS: atom_id res chain seq x y z
N MET A 1 -2.65 -40.11 -4.51
CA MET A 1 -2.14 -38.87 -5.11
C MET A 1 -3.12 -37.73 -4.79
N LYS A 2 -2.90 -37.03 -3.67
CA LYS A 2 -3.80 -35.96 -3.20
C LYS A 2 -3.36 -34.68 -3.91
N VAL A 3 -4.10 -34.27 -4.95
CA VAL A 3 -3.92 -32.97 -5.57
C VAL A 3 -4.29 -31.94 -4.50
N SER A 4 -3.26 -31.36 -3.88
CA SER A 4 -3.37 -30.23 -2.97
C SER A 4 -3.92 -29.05 -3.75
N THR A 5 -5.23 -28.83 -3.66
CA THR A 5 -5.90 -27.62 -4.12
C THR A 5 -5.40 -26.46 -3.26
N VAL A 6 -4.32 -25.83 -3.72
CA VAL A 6 -3.75 -24.64 -3.07
C VAL A 6 -4.81 -23.54 -3.13
N ASN A 7 -5.40 -23.24 -1.98
CA ASN A 7 -6.43 -22.22 -1.75
C ASN A 7 -5.97 -20.82 -2.23
N HIS A 8 -6.19 -20.51 -3.51
CA HIS A 8 -5.89 -19.19 -4.10
C HIS A 8 -6.62 -18.03 -3.38
N SER A 9 -7.78 -18.30 -2.77
CA SER A 9 -8.59 -17.31 -2.05
C SER A 9 -7.96 -16.81 -0.74
N ARG A 10 -7.10 -17.61 -0.10
CA ARG A 10 -6.39 -17.18 1.13
C ARG A 10 -5.31 -16.13 0.84
N SER A 11 -4.61 -16.24 -0.28
CA SER A 11 -3.50 -15.33 -0.61
C SER A 11 -4.02 -13.92 -0.93
N ILE A 12 -5.13 -13.80 -1.66
CA ILE A 12 -5.80 -12.52 -1.94
C ILE A 12 -6.27 -11.82 -0.65
N SER A 13 -6.79 -12.59 0.31
CA SER A 13 -7.33 -12.03 1.56
C SER A 13 -6.23 -11.49 2.46
N TRP A 14 -5.14 -12.26 2.63
CA TRP A 14 -3.97 -11.78 3.39
C TRP A 14 -3.28 -10.61 2.70
N PHE A 15 -3.24 -10.60 1.36
CA PHE A 15 -2.67 -9.50 0.60
C PHE A 15 -3.41 -8.18 0.85
N GLY A 16 -4.74 -8.20 0.83
CA GLY A 16 -5.57 -7.04 1.15
C GLY A 16 -5.40 -6.57 2.60
N ILE A 17 -5.34 -7.51 3.56
CA ILE A 17 -5.18 -7.18 4.99
C ILE A 17 -3.82 -6.52 5.25
N ILE A 18 -2.73 -7.11 4.76
CA ILE A 18 -1.37 -6.58 4.96
C ILE A 18 -1.21 -5.23 4.26
N GLY A 19 -1.75 -5.10 3.03
CA GLY A 19 -1.77 -3.83 2.31
C GLY A 19 -2.54 -2.73 3.06
N SER A 20 -3.69 -3.07 3.65
CA SER A 20 -4.49 -2.14 4.45
C SER A 20 -3.77 -1.72 5.73
N LEU A 21 -3.10 -2.66 6.41
CA LEU A 21 -2.31 -2.36 7.60
C LEU A 21 -1.12 -1.45 7.26
N ALA A 22 -0.42 -1.71 6.16
CA ALA A 22 0.66 -0.86 5.68
C ALA A 22 0.16 0.56 5.33
N ALA A 23 -0.99 0.67 4.67
CA ALA A 23 -1.64 1.95 4.39
C ALA A 23 -2.00 2.71 5.68
N LEU A 24 -2.53 2.03 6.69
CA LEU A 24 -2.81 2.64 7.99
C LEU A 24 -1.54 3.17 8.66
N VAL A 25 -0.45 2.39 8.66
CA VAL A 25 0.84 2.84 9.19
C VAL A 25 1.35 4.06 8.44
N HIS A 26 1.30 4.04 7.10
CA HIS A 26 1.67 5.18 6.27
C HIS A 26 0.90 6.43 6.69
N TYR A 27 -0.43 6.33 6.79
CA TYR A 27 -1.31 7.44 7.14
C TYR A 27 -0.98 8.01 8.53
N CYS A 28 -0.92 7.15 9.55
CA CYS A 28 -0.64 7.57 10.91
C CYS A 28 0.71 8.28 11.03
N VAL A 29 1.76 7.74 10.38
CA VAL A 29 3.09 8.35 10.37
C VAL A 29 3.06 9.68 9.64
N ALA A 30 2.52 9.74 8.42
CA ALA A 30 2.52 10.96 7.62
C ALA A 30 1.75 12.11 8.31
N VAL A 31 0.56 11.83 8.84
CA VAL A 31 -0.25 12.83 9.55
C VAL A 31 0.41 13.25 10.87
N SER A 32 1.00 12.31 11.61
CA SER A 32 1.70 12.66 12.85
C SER A 32 2.95 13.51 12.59
N LEU A 33 3.71 13.24 11.54
CA LEU A 33 4.90 14.02 11.20
C LEU A 33 4.54 15.45 10.75
N GLU A 34 3.47 15.61 9.96
CA GLU A 34 3.00 16.94 9.55
C GLU A 34 2.41 17.71 10.74
N GLY A 35 1.61 17.06 11.59
CA GLY A 35 0.95 17.70 12.72
C GLY A 35 1.85 18.02 13.90
N PHE A 36 2.76 17.12 14.30
CA PHE A 36 3.60 17.29 15.49
C PHE A 36 4.98 17.87 15.19
N VAL A 37 5.53 17.60 14.01
CA VAL A 37 6.90 18.02 13.63
C VAL A 37 6.88 19.19 12.64
N HIS A 38 5.70 19.61 12.17
CA HIS A 38 5.50 20.71 11.21
C HIS A 38 6.35 20.56 9.94
N ILE A 39 6.65 19.32 9.57
CA ILE A 39 7.35 19.00 8.33
C ILE A 39 6.39 19.24 7.15
N SER A 40 6.91 19.78 6.05
CA SER A 40 6.10 20.02 4.85
C SER A 40 5.38 18.72 4.40
N PRO A 41 4.10 18.81 3.98
CA PRO A 41 3.27 17.69 3.57
C PRO A 41 3.95 16.70 2.62
N ALA A 42 4.78 17.21 1.71
CA ALA A 42 5.52 16.40 0.75
C ALA A 42 6.52 15.45 1.45
N TYR A 43 7.31 15.96 2.39
CA TYR A 43 8.30 15.17 3.12
C TYR A 43 7.63 14.24 4.14
N SER A 44 6.55 14.67 4.78
CA SER A 44 5.77 13.82 5.69
C SER A 44 5.19 12.60 4.96
N ASN A 45 4.69 12.77 3.73
CA ASN A 45 4.20 11.66 2.92
C ASN A 45 5.31 10.68 2.52
N ILE A 46 6.50 11.19 2.17
CA ILE A 46 7.68 10.36 1.87
C ILE A 46 8.12 9.56 3.11
N ALA A 47 8.22 10.21 4.26
CA ALA A 47 8.58 9.54 5.51
C ALA A 47 7.57 8.46 5.90
N GLY A 48 6.27 8.74 5.72
CA GLY A 48 5.18 7.76 5.87
C GLY A 48 5.41 6.50 5.02
N PHE A 49 5.77 6.69 3.74
CA PHE A 49 6.05 5.57 2.83
C PHE A 49 7.28 4.77 3.25
N VAL A 50 8.37 5.45 3.59
CA VAL A 50 9.63 4.80 4.00
C VAL A 50 9.42 3.95 5.26
N LEU A 51 8.58 4.38 6.19
CA LEU A 51 8.27 3.63 7.41
C LEU A 51 7.22 2.54 7.20
N ALA A 52 6.26 2.74 6.30
CA ALA A 52 5.23 1.75 5.98
C ALA A 52 5.73 0.61 5.09
N PHE A 53 6.71 0.89 4.20
CA PHE A 53 7.23 -0.09 3.25
C PHE A 53 7.83 -1.34 3.94
N PRO A 54 8.71 -1.22 4.96
CA PRO A 54 9.18 -2.37 5.72
C PRO A 54 8.05 -3.16 6.37
N VAL A 55 7.04 -2.49 6.94
CA VAL A 55 5.89 -3.16 7.57
C VAL A 55 5.13 -4.03 6.56
N SER A 56 4.90 -3.49 5.35
CA SER A 56 4.30 -4.23 4.24
C SER A 56 5.16 -5.43 3.84
N TYR A 57 6.47 -5.21 3.63
CA TYR A 57 7.41 -6.25 3.23
C TYR A 57 7.51 -7.38 4.25
N PHE A 58 7.68 -7.07 5.54
CA PHE A 58 7.73 -8.08 6.60
C PHE A 58 6.40 -8.79 6.78
N GLY A 59 5.27 -8.09 6.64
CA GLY A 59 3.94 -8.68 6.65
C GLY A 59 3.78 -9.74 5.56
N HIS A 60 4.08 -9.38 4.31
CA HIS A 60 3.99 -10.31 3.18
C HIS A 60 5.02 -11.44 3.28
N SER A 61 6.25 -11.14 3.68
CA SER A 61 7.33 -12.13 3.85
C SER A 61 6.95 -13.18 4.91
N LYS A 62 6.38 -12.76 6.04
CA LYS A 62 6.07 -13.64 7.17
C LYS A 62 4.76 -14.41 7.02
N LEU A 63 3.75 -13.86 6.32
CA LEU A 63 2.42 -14.46 6.19
C LEU A 63 2.10 -15.05 4.80
N SER A 64 2.53 -14.40 3.71
CA SER A 64 2.24 -14.87 2.34
C SER A 64 3.34 -15.78 1.77
N PHE A 65 4.60 -15.56 2.15
CA PHE A 65 5.74 -16.28 1.56
C PHE A 65 6.38 -17.34 2.46
N ALA A 66 5.80 -17.64 3.64
CA ALA A 66 6.32 -18.66 4.57
C ALA A 66 6.50 -20.06 3.95
N ASN A 67 5.90 -20.34 2.78
CA ASN A 67 6.00 -21.62 2.07
C ASN A 67 6.85 -21.61 0.78
N HIS A 68 7.47 -20.49 0.39
CA HIS A 68 8.30 -20.45 -0.83
C HIS A 68 9.70 -19.90 -0.52
N GLN A 69 10.68 -20.81 -0.51
CA GLN A 69 12.13 -20.54 -0.47
C GLN A 69 12.66 -19.85 -1.76
N SER A 70 11.88 -18.95 -2.35
CA SER A 70 12.33 -18.13 -3.47
C SER A 70 13.10 -16.95 -2.89
N THR A 71 14.42 -16.95 -3.11
CA THR A 71 15.40 -15.98 -2.61
C THR A 71 14.83 -14.58 -2.42
N HIS A 72 14.62 -14.18 -1.15
CA HIS A 72 14.05 -12.88 -0.75
C HIS A 72 14.67 -11.68 -1.50
N GLN A 73 15.94 -11.78 -1.90
CA GLN A 73 16.66 -10.76 -2.65
C GLN A 73 16.13 -10.50 -4.08
N GLN A 74 15.42 -11.45 -4.70
CA GLN A 74 14.86 -11.26 -6.05
C GLN A 74 13.43 -10.69 -6.04
N ALA A 75 12.65 -10.97 -5.00
CA ALA A 75 11.28 -10.49 -4.87
C ALA A 75 11.22 -9.04 -4.34
N LEU A 76 12.15 -8.66 -3.46
CA LEU A 76 12.23 -7.34 -2.85
C LEU A 76 12.32 -6.19 -3.87
N PRO A 77 13.26 -6.17 -4.84
CA PRO A 77 13.36 -5.03 -5.77
C PRO A 77 12.14 -4.90 -6.68
N LYS A 78 11.51 -6.01 -7.08
CA LYS A 78 10.27 -5.99 -7.87
C LYS A 78 9.10 -5.42 -7.05
N PHE A 79 8.96 -5.87 -5.80
CA PHE A 79 7.94 -5.37 -4.90
C PHE A 79 8.15 -3.88 -4.57
N PHE A 80 9.40 -3.48 -4.31
CA PHE A 80 9.77 -2.09 -4.09
C PHE A 80 9.46 -1.22 -5.31
N ALA A 81 9.77 -1.67 -6.53
CA ALA A 81 9.46 -0.92 -7.74
C ALA A 81 7.94 -0.69 -7.89
N VAL A 82 7.12 -1.70 -7.63
CA VAL A 82 5.64 -1.57 -7.68
C VAL A 82 5.14 -0.63 -6.57
N ALA A 83 5.63 -0.79 -5.35
CA ALA A 83 5.26 0.07 -4.22
C ALA A 83 5.68 1.53 -4.48
N LEU A 84 6.88 1.75 -5.04
CA LEU A 84 7.40 3.06 -5.38
C LEU A 84 6.58 3.71 -6.50
N ALA A 85 6.21 2.97 -7.55
CA ALA A 85 5.34 3.49 -8.60
C ALA A 85 3.97 3.91 -8.05
N GLY A 86 3.37 3.08 -7.20
CA GLY A 86 2.12 3.42 -6.50
C GLY A 86 2.27 4.65 -5.59
N PHE A 87 3.39 4.76 -4.89
CA PHE A 87 3.70 5.91 -4.06
C PHE A 87 3.89 7.19 -4.87
N ILE A 88 4.58 7.15 -6.00
CA ILE A 88 4.75 8.32 -6.88
C ILE A 88 3.37 8.78 -7.39
N ALA A 89 2.52 7.86 -7.83
CA ALA A 89 1.15 8.19 -8.23
C ALA A 89 0.36 8.82 -7.08
N ASN A 90 0.46 8.26 -5.87
CA ASN A 90 -0.16 8.81 -4.65
C ASN A 90 0.37 10.22 -4.32
N GLN A 91 1.69 10.42 -4.41
CA GLN A 91 2.35 11.71 -4.16
C GLN A 91 1.84 12.77 -5.13
N ILE A 92 1.79 12.46 -6.42
CA ILE A 92 1.27 13.38 -7.45
C ILE A 92 -0.18 13.73 -7.14
N LEU A 93 -1.01 12.73 -6.86
CA LEU A 93 -2.43 12.95 -6.60
C LEU A 93 -2.67 13.82 -5.36
N VAL A 94 -1.96 13.55 -4.25
CA VAL A 94 -2.03 14.36 -3.03
C VAL A 94 -1.60 15.80 -3.31
N LEU A 95 -0.45 16.02 -3.95
CA LEU A 95 0.05 17.36 -4.24
C LEU A 95 -0.89 18.13 -5.19
N SER A 96 -1.43 17.46 -6.21
CA SER A 96 -2.40 18.06 -7.14
C SER A 96 -3.70 18.47 -6.42
N LEU A 97 -4.26 17.60 -5.57
CA LEU A 97 -5.46 17.94 -4.80
C LEU A 97 -5.20 19.08 -3.81
N MET A 98 -4.06 19.07 -3.12
CA MET A 98 -3.69 20.16 -2.22
C MET A 98 -3.55 21.48 -2.96
N TYR A 99 -2.96 21.46 -4.17
CA TYR A 99 -2.79 22.66 -4.98
C TYR A 99 -4.13 23.24 -5.47
N VAL A 100 -5.04 22.38 -5.95
CA VAL A 100 -6.34 22.81 -6.50
C VAL A 100 -7.32 23.22 -5.40
N PHE A 101 -7.45 22.41 -4.35
CA PHE A 101 -8.50 22.58 -3.33
C PHE A 101 -8.02 23.31 -2.07
N LYS A 102 -6.71 23.52 -1.89
CA LYS A 102 -6.10 24.15 -0.69
C LYS A 102 -6.57 23.54 0.64
N LEU A 103 -6.85 22.24 0.63
CA LEU A 103 -7.31 21.48 1.78
C LEU A 103 -6.14 21.05 2.69
N PRO A 104 -6.40 20.80 3.99
CA PRO A 104 -5.36 20.33 4.90
C PRO A 104 -4.87 18.93 4.52
N PHE A 105 -3.58 18.67 4.75
CA PHE A 105 -2.90 17.45 4.30
C PHE A 105 -3.58 16.17 4.78
N TRP A 106 -3.95 16.09 6.06
CA TRP A 106 -4.60 14.91 6.63
C TRP A 106 -5.90 14.54 5.90
N LEU A 107 -6.69 15.54 5.48
CA LEU A 107 -7.96 15.34 4.80
C LEU A 107 -7.74 14.90 3.35
N VAL A 108 -6.81 15.55 2.64
CA VAL A 108 -6.44 15.14 1.27
C VAL A 108 -5.91 13.71 1.27
N LEU A 109 -5.00 13.38 2.20
CA LEU A 109 -4.44 12.05 2.30
C LEU A 109 -5.52 11.01 2.60
N SER A 110 -6.48 11.30 3.48
CA SER A 110 -7.63 10.42 3.74
C SER A 110 -8.46 10.16 2.48
N VAL A 111 -8.81 11.21 1.73
CA VAL A 111 -9.59 11.08 0.49
C VAL A 111 -8.84 10.23 -0.53
N VAL A 112 -7.54 10.50 -0.72
CA VAL A 112 -6.71 9.76 -1.66
C VAL A 112 -6.60 8.30 -1.26
N MET A 113 -6.42 7.99 0.03
CA MET A 113 -6.39 6.61 0.52
C MET A 113 -7.69 5.85 0.22
N VAL A 114 -8.85 6.50 0.38
CA VAL A 114 -10.15 5.91 0.04
C VAL A 114 -10.24 5.66 -1.47
N ILE A 115 -9.85 6.63 -2.30
CA ILE A 115 -9.84 6.47 -3.77
C ILE A 115 -8.95 5.30 -4.19
N VAL A 116 -7.74 5.21 -3.63
CA VAL A 116 -6.79 4.13 -3.91
C VAL A 116 -7.32 2.78 -3.44
N ALA A 117 -7.95 2.71 -2.26
CA ALA A 117 -8.56 1.49 -1.73
C ALA A 117 -9.72 1.01 -2.60
N ILE A 118 -10.62 1.92 -3.00
CA ILE A 118 -11.73 1.62 -3.92
C ILE A 118 -11.19 1.16 -5.26
N SER A 119 -10.20 1.87 -5.82
CA SER A 119 -9.60 1.50 -7.11
C SER A 119 -8.94 0.14 -7.06
N SER A 120 -8.22 -0.17 -5.97
CA SER A 120 -7.61 -1.48 -5.74
C SER A 120 -8.66 -2.59 -5.58
N TYR A 121 -9.76 -2.29 -4.89
CA TYR A 121 -10.88 -3.21 -4.76
C TYR A 121 -11.58 -3.43 -6.11
N LEU A 122 -11.83 -2.39 -6.90
CA LEU A 122 -12.43 -2.52 -8.23
C LEU A 122 -11.50 -3.27 -9.18
N LEU A 123 -10.19 -2.99 -9.18
CA LEU A 123 -9.22 -3.76 -9.97
C LEU A 123 -9.21 -5.23 -9.55
N SER A 124 -9.16 -5.53 -8.25
CA SER A 124 -9.21 -6.91 -7.79
C SER A 124 -10.56 -7.57 -8.12
N ARG A 125 -11.67 -6.84 -8.03
CA ARG A 125 -13.00 -7.33 -8.42
C ARG A 125 -13.11 -7.59 -9.92
N PHE A 126 -12.73 -6.64 -10.76
CA PHE A 126 -12.87 -6.75 -12.22
C PHE A 126 -11.79 -7.60 -12.88
N TRP A 127 -10.62 -7.78 -12.25
CA TRP A 127 -9.54 -8.60 -12.81
C TRP A 127 -9.53 -10.02 -12.24
N ALA A 128 -9.80 -10.20 -10.94
CA ALA A 128 -9.84 -11.53 -10.32
C ALA A 128 -11.19 -12.25 -10.47
N PHE A 129 -12.29 -11.53 -10.70
CA PHE A 129 -13.61 -12.14 -10.97
C PHE A 129 -14.06 -12.06 -12.43
N LYS A 130 -13.18 -11.69 -13.37
CA LYS A 130 -13.41 -11.99 -14.80
C LYS A 130 -13.05 -13.44 -15.08
N SER A 131 -13.73 -14.35 -14.39
CA SER A 131 -13.79 -15.76 -14.73
C SER A 131 -15.21 -16.27 -14.46
N LYS A 132 -16.17 -15.69 -15.17
CA LYS A 132 -17.18 -16.36 -16.00
C LYS A 132 -18.07 -15.33 -16.66
#